data_AF-A0A956WEN8-F1
#
_entry.id   AF-A0A956WEN8-F1
#
_cell.length_a   1.000
_cell.length_b   1.000
_cell.length_c   1.000
_cell.angle_alpha   90.00
_cell.angle_beta   90.00
_cell.angle_gamma   90.00
#
_symmetry.space_group_name_H-M   'P 1'
#
loop_
_entity.id
_entity.type
_entity.pdbx_description
1 polymer ?
#
loop_
_entity_poly.entity_id
_entity_poly.type
_entity_poly.pdbx_seq_one_letter_code
_entity_poly.pdbx_strand_id
1 'polypeptide(L)' 'MRGKPWGEKESDPVRPHFDAQNPPVYEDVESLRWKVLVDNTGERVGTIENVEADEDTGRVEFIQIGRGGFLGF' A
#
# COMPACT_ATOMS: atom_id res chain seq x y z
N MET A 1 -12.83 9.29 -40.24
CA MET A 1 -11.85 8.32 -39.67
C MET A 1 -12.41 7.79 -38.35
N ARG A 2 -12.22 6.50 -38.08
CA ARG A 2 -12.77 5.71 -36.96
C ARG A 2 -12.34 6.26 -35.59
N GLY A 3 -13.21 6.13 -34.57
CA GLY A 3 -13.16 6.85 -33.30
C GLY A 3 -12.16 6.37 -32.23
N LYS A 4 -12.22 7.01 -31.06
CA LYS A 4 -11.69 6.49 -29.78
C LYS A 4 -12.90 6.10 -28.92
N PRO A 5 -13.04 4.85 -28.47
CA PRO A 5 -14.11 4.45 -27.57
C PRO A 5 -13.76 4.90 -26.14
N TRP A 6 -14.76 5.46 -25.46
CA TRP A 6 -14.96 5.52 -24.01
C TRP A 6 -13.72 5.56 -23.09
N GLY A 7 -13.54 6.69 -22.42
CA GLY A 7 -13.36 6.67 -20.97
C GLY A 7 -11.94 6.74 -20.39
N GLU A 8 -10.96 7.34 -21.06
CA GLU A 8 -9.79 7.85 -20.34
C GLU A 8 -10.16 9.19 -19.71
N LYS A 9 -10.73 9.15 -18.50
CA LYS A 9 -10.59 10.29 -17.59
C LYS A 9 -9.19 10.18 -17.03
N GLU A 10 -8.31 11.09 -17.44
CA GLU A 10 -7.08 11.39 -16.72
C GLU A 10 -7.45 11.43 -15.24
N SER A 11 -6.97 10.44 -14.47
CA SER A 11 -7.32 10.33 -13.06
C SER A 11 -6.77 11.57 -12.39
N ASP A 12 -7.64 12.37 -11.77
CA ASP A 12 -7.21 13.49 -10.94
C ASP A 12 -6.08 13.00 -10.04
N PRO A 13 -4.94 13.70 -9.96
CA PRO A 13 -3.89 13.31 -9.04
C PRO A 13 -4.54 13.20 -7.66
N VAL A 14 -4.46 12.03 -7.01
CA VAL A 14 -5.07 11.84 -5.69
C VAL A 14 -4.43 12.89 -4.79
N ARG A 15 -5.16 13.98 -4.55
CA ARG A 15 -4.79 15.01 -3.60
C ARG A 15 -5.04 14.38 -2.25
N PRO A 16 -4.03 14.21 -1.39
CA PRO A 16 -4.29 13.76 -0.04
C PRO A 16 -5.33 14.71 0.57
N HIS A 17 -6.45 14.16 1.02
CA HIS A 17 -7.37 14.91 1.86
C HIS A 17 -6.65 15.10 3.20
N PHE A 18 -5.96 16.23 3.34
CA PHE A 18 -5.36 16.64 4.60
C PHE A 18 -6.51 17.00 5.57
N ASP A 19 -6.93 16.04 6.38
CA ASP A 19 -7.78 16.29 7.53
C ASP A 19 -6.93 16.99 8.60
N ALA A 20 -7.24 18.25 8.92
CA ALA A 20 -6.50 19.00 9.94
C ALA A 20 -6.59 18.35 11.34
N GLN A 21 -7.59 17.49 11.57
CA GLN A 21 -7.77 16.74 12.81
C GLN A 21 -7.07 15.37 12.78
N ASN A 22 -6.71 14.87 11.60
CA ASN A 22 -5.95 13.65 11.41
C ASN A 22 -4.85 13.87 10.37
N PRO A 23 -3.78 14.58 10.75
CA PRO A 23 -2.69 14.88 9.83
C PRO A 23 -2.09 13.57 9.30
N PRO A 24 -1.64 13.53 8.04
CA PRO A 24 -0.94 12.37 7.53
C PRO A 24 0.28 12.10 8.42
N VAL A 25 0.33 10.89 8.95
CA VAL A 25 1.52 10.38 9.62
C VAL A 25 2.44 9.86 8.54
N TYR A 26 3.59 10.50 8.40
CA TYR A 26 4.67 9.99 7.57
C TYR A 26 5.48 9.00 8.41
N GLU A 27 5.30 7.73 8.11
CA GLU A 27 6.16 6.67 8.61
C GLU A 27 7.20 6.31 7.55
N ASP A 28 8.41 5.99 8.00
CA ASP A 28 9.42 5.43 7.11
C ASP A 28 8.96 4.02 6.67
N VAL A 29 9.22 3.65 5.42
CA VAL A 29 8.91 2.29 4.94
C VAL A 29 9.61 1.23 5.80
N GLU A 30 10.81 1.54 6.29
CA GLU A 30 11.54 0.70 7.24
C GLU A 30 10.77 0.47 8.55
N SER A 31 10.03 1.48 9.02
CA SER A 31 9.24 1.32 10.26
C SER A 31 8.00 0.46 10.06
N LEU A 32 7.56 0.25 8.81
CA LEU A 32 6.47 -0.69 8.50
C LEU A 32 6.95 -2.14 8.45
N ARG A 33 8.23 -2.39 8.12
CA ARG A 33 8.77 -3.74 8.09
C ARG A 33 8.69 -4.40 9.47
N TRP A 34 8.41 -5.70 9.47
CA TRP A 34 8.26 -6.53 10.65
C TRP A 34 7.05 -6.23 11.54
N LYS A 35 6.18 -5.26 11.18
CA LYS A 35 4.89 -5.06 11.84
C LYS A 35 3.92 -6.20 11.52
N VAL A 36 3.08 -6.53 12.50
CA VAL A 36 2.04 -7.56 12.36
C VAL A 36 0.87 -6.99 11.56
N LEU A 37 0.45 -7.71 10.53
CA LEU A 37 -0.78 -7.42 9.81
C LEU A 37 -1.94 -8.19 10.47
N VAL A 38 -3.01 -7.49 10.79
CA VAL A 38 -4.26 -8.07 11.30
C VAL A 38 -5.40 -7.79 10.33
N ASP A 39 -6.37 -8.70 10.25
CA ASP A 39 -7.59 -8.48 9.49
C ASP A 39 -8.63 -7.66 10.29
N ASN A 40 -9.82 -7.48 9.71
CA ASN A 40 -10.90 -6.71 10.34
C ASN A 40 -11.53 -7.40 11.57
N THR A 41 -11.23 -8.68 11.80
CA THR A 41 -11.65 -9.42 13.01
C THR A 41 -10.59 -9.33 14.12
N GLY A 42 -9.39 -8.82 13.79
CA GLY A 42 -8.23 -8.78 14.68
C GLY A 42 -7.37 -10.04 14.60
N GLU A 43 -7.65 -10.96 13.67
CA GLU A 43 -6.83 -12.15 13.47
C GLU A 43 -5.52 -11.78 12.78
N ARG A 44 -4.41 -12.39 13.23
CA ARG A 44 -3.10 -12.20 12.60
C ARG A 44 -3.06 -12.84 11.22
N VAL A 45 -2.84 -12.02 10.20
CA VAL A 45 -2.65 -12.46 8.81
C VAL A 45 -1.18 -12.83 8.55
N GLY A 46 -0.23 -12.12 9.17
CA GLY A 46 1.20 -12.32 8.95
C GLY A 46 2.05 -11.15 9.44
N THR A 47 3.21 -10.97 8.84
CA THR A 47 4.14 -9.88 9.10
C THR A 47 4.53 -9.20 7.79
N ILE A 48 4.67 -7.87 7.79
CA ILE A 48 5.14 -7.12 6.61
C ILE A 48 6.62 -7.42 6.37
N GLU A 49 6.96 -7.99 5.22
CA GLU A 49 8.34 -8.24 4.81
C GLU A 49 8.89 -7.09 3.95
N ASN A 50 8.07 -6.59 3.04
CA ASN A 50 8.47 -5.49 2.15
C ASN A 50 7.27 -4.63 1.73
N VAL A 51 7.55 -3.39 1.32
CA VAL A 51 6.58 -2.46 0.74
C VAL A 51 7.13 -2.04 -0.62
N GLU A 52 6.34 -2.28 -1.67
CA GLU A 52 6.68 -1.92 -3.03
C GLU A 52 5.90 -0.66 -3.42
N ALA A 53 6.64 0.35 -3.85
CA ALA A 53 6.09 1.58 -4.37
C ALA A 53 6.41 1.70 -5.86
N ASP A 54 5.45 2.22 -6.62
CA ASP A 54 5.67 2.61 -8.01
C ASP A 54 6.76 3.68 -8.07
N GLU A 55 7.80 3.44 -8.89
CA GLU A 55 8.99 4.29 -8.93
C GLU A 55 8.70 5.68 -9.52
N ASP A 56 7.69 5.77 -10.40
CA ASP A 56 7.34 7.02 -11.10
C ASP A 56 6.47 7.95 -10.24
N THR A 57 5.58 7.39 -9.42
CA THR A 57 4.57 8.12 -8.63
C THR A 57 4.85 8.12 -7.13
N GLY A 58 5.73 7.23 -6.65
CA GLY A 58 6.02 7.04 -5.23
C GLY A 58 4.85 6.48 -4.43
N ARG A 59 3.81 5.95 -5.08
CA ARG A 59 2.63 5.38 -4.42
C ARG A 59 2.89 3.92 -4.09
N VAL A 60 2.53 3.51 -2.87
CA VAL A 60 2.54 2.09 -2.49
C VAL A 60 1.55 1.33 -3.38
N GLU A 61 2.04 0.33 -4.11
CA GLU A 61 1.21 -0.54 -4.92
C GLU A 61 0.87 -1.83 -4.18
N PHE A 62 1.88 -2.44 -3.55
CA PHE A 62 1.75 -3.74 -2.91
C PHE A 62 2.55 -3.82 -1.61
N ILE A 63 2.07 -4.68 -0.70
CA ILE A 63 2.77 -5.04 0.53
C ILE A 63 3.00 -6.55 0.50
N GLN A 64 4.26 -6.97 0.63
CA GLN A 64 4.61 -8.37 0.75
C GLN A 64 4.43 -8.83 2.19
N ILE A 65 3.62 -9.87 2.39
CA ILE A 65 3.30 -10.42 3.71
C ILE A 65 3.92 -11.80 3.88
N GLY A 66 4.87 -11.89 4.81
CA GLY A 66 5.36 -13.15 5.33
C GLY A 66 4.35 -13.77 6.29
N ARG A 67 3.80 -14.93 5.96
CA ARG A 67 2.89 -15.65 6.87
C ARG A 67 3.60 -16.51 7.91
N GLY A 68 4.93 -16.59 7.84
CA GLY A 68 5.69 -17.47 8.70
C GLY A 68 5.51 -18.94 8.31
N GLY A 69 6.62 -19.64 8.43
CA GLY A 69 6.89 -20.98 7.97
C GLY A 69 8.38 -20.99 7.78
N PHE A 70 9.14 -21.12 8.88
CA PHE A 70 10.53 -21.50 8.73
C PHE A 70 10.50 -22.77 7.86
N LEU A 71 11.09 -22.73 6.67
CA LEU A 71 11.59 -23.94 6.04
C LEU A 71 12.67 -24.43 7.00
N GLY A 72 12.26 -25.21 7.99
CA GLY A 72 13.14 -25.77 8.99
C GLY A 72 13.97 -26.86 8.33
N PHE A 73 15.13 -26.49 7.77
CA PHE A 73 16.26 -27.38 7.51
C PHE A 73 17.51 -26.57 7.19
#